data_AF-A0A3D2IJJ6-F1
#
_entry.id   AF-A0A3D2IJJ6-F1
#
_cell.length_a   1.000
_cell.length_b   1.000
_cell.length_c   1.000
_cell.angle_alpha   90.00
_cell.angle_beta   90.00
_cell.angle_gamma   90.00
#
_symmetry.space_group_name_H-M   'P 1'
#
loop_
_entity.id
_entity.type
_entity.pdbx_description
1 polymer ?
#
loop_
_entity_poly.entity_id
_entity_poly.type
_entity_poly.pdbx_seq_one_letter_code
_entity_poly.pdbx_strand_id
1 'polypeptide(L)'
;MQTEERDIITQKAELSTFEELTQQVYDLIGNPLSVWAVAATIESLGIRDIDAKTDFGFESVFDLAEDVFKKLKKHVRDKAEKEGEKEVKLELGDVSESFKLFFKHFGMGVLFTMPMISQIVAIIIFEYALWAWFRFNVAQATMIAMGTIGAFIITGGFIQVLGRLVSKYMGESNYFLSWKSIKAVIYFAIPLVLGIAALIFVINVVLPFYPQRMITIGLTYFILISSMMLSAAVLYASSQKMVI
;
A
#
# COMPACT_ATOMS: atom_id res chain seq x y z
N MET A 1 31.85 -42.41 -2.18
CA MET A 1 32.41 -41.26 -2.91
C MET A 1 32.11 -41.28 -4.41
N GLN A 2 31.94 -42.45 -5.06
CA GLN A 2 31.47 -42.56 -6.46
C GLN A 2 29.95 -42.45 -6.66
N THR A 3 29.17 -42.45 -5.57
CA THR A 3 27.69 -42.41 -5.62
C THR A 3 27.16 -40.98 -5.68
N GLU A 4 27.76 -40.03 -4.94
CA GLU A 4 27.35 -38.62 -4.95
C GLU A 4 27.66 -37.92 -6.28
N GLU A 5 28.78 -38.27 -6.93
CA GLU A 5 29.09 -37.75 -8.27
C GLU A 5 28.10 -38.24 -9.33
N ARG A 6 27.56 -39.46 -9.16
CA ARG A 6 26.51 -39.98 -10.04
C ARG A 6 25.18 -39.26 -9.85
N ASP A 7 24.82 -38.88 -8.63
CA ASP A 7 23.56 -38.17 -8.38
C ASP A 7 23.61 -36.73 -8.91
N ILE A 8 24.76 -36.06 -8.85
CA ILE A 8 24.96 -34.72 -9.43
C ILE A 8 24.95 -34.79 -10.98
N ILE A 9 25.49 -35.86 -11.57
CA ILE A 9 25.46 -36.06 -13.03
C ILE A 9 24.05 -36.47 -13.50
N THR A 10 23.29 -37.20 -12.68
CA THR A 10 21.92 -37.64 -13.03
C THR A 10 20.93 -36.48 -12.95
N GLN A 11 21.11 -35.53 -12.02
CA GLN A 11 20.27 -34.32 -11.96
C GLN A 11 20.53 -33.36 -13.15
N LYS A 12 21.69 -33.45 -13.79
CA LYS A 12 22.06 -32.63 -14.96
C LYS A 12 21.49 -33.17 -16.29
N ALA A 13 20.85 -34.35 -16.28
CA ALA A 13 20.49 -35.08 -17.51
C ALA A 13 18.97 -35.15 -17.81
N GLU A 14 18.11 -34.42 -17.08
CA GLU A 14 16.65 -34.41 -17.32
C GLU A 14 16.06 -32.98 -17.36
N LEU A 15 16.70 -32.04 -18.07
CA LEU A 15 16.12 -30.73 -18.38
C LEU A 15 15.63 -30.70 -19.83
N SER A 16 14.69 -31.58 -20.17
CA SER A 16 14.31 -31.80 -21.58
C SER A 16 13.03 -31.11 -22.02
N THR A 17 12.40 -30.30 -21.16
CA THR A 17 11.18 -29.57 -21.55
C THR A 17 11.25 -28.09 -21.19
N PHE A 18 11.09 -27.22 -22.19
CA PHE A 18 10.96 -25.76 -22.04
C PHE A 18 9.86 -25.39 -21.01
N GLU A 19 8.79 -26.19 -20.92
CA GLU A 19 7.75 -26.11 -19.91
C GLU A 19 8.26 -26.27 -18.48
N GLU A 20 9.15 -27.23 -18.22
CA GLU A 20 9.68 -27.51 -16.88
C GLU A 20 10.61 -26.39 -16.43
N LEU A 21 11.46 -25.89 -17.33
CA LEU A 21 12.28 -24.71 -17.06
C LEU A 21 11.40 -23.50 -16.74
N THR A 22 10.34 -23.28 -17.54
CA THR A 22 9.39 -22.18 -17.29
C THR A 22 8.75 -22.31 -15.90
N GLN A 23 8.38 -23.52 -15.49
CA GLN A 23 7.77 -23.77 -14.18
C GLN A 23 8.77 -23.57 -13.04
N GLN A 24 10.01 -24.05 -13.16
CA GLN A 24 11.05 -23.85 -12.15
C GLN A 24 11.39 -22.36 -11.97
N VAL A 25 11.49 -21.61 -13.08
CA VAL A 25 11.67 -20.16 -13.02
C VAL A 25 10.48 -19.51 -12.31
N TYR A 26 9.24 -19.92 -12.62
CA TYR A 26 8.06 -19.42 -11.91
C TYR A 26 8.09 -19.74 -10.40
N ASP A 27 8.51 -20.94 -10.01
CA ASP A 27 8.56 -21.34 -8.61
C ASP A 27 9.63 -20.56 -7.83
N LEU A 28 10.70 -20.13 -8.49
CA LEU A 28 11.77 -19.32 -7.89
C LEU A 28 11.44 -17.83 -7.78
N ILE A 29 10.88 -17.23 -8.84
CA ILE A 29 10.71 -15.76 -8.92
C ILE A 29 9.26 -15.30 -9.05
N GLY A 30 8.30 -16.20 -9.21
CA GLY A 30 6.87 -15.88 -9.36
C GLY A 30 6.58 -15.06 -10.61
N ASN A 31 6.05 -13.84 -10.43
CA ASN A 31 5.76 -12.92 -11.54
C ASN A 31 7.03 -12.13 -11.90
N PRO A 32 7.67 -12.40 -13.04
CA PRO A 32 8.93 -11.77 -13.38
C PRO A 32 8.77 -10.26 -13.63
N LEU A 33 9.71 -9.47 -13.09
CA LEU A 33 9.78 -8.02 -13.27
C LEU A 33 10.31 -7.62 -14.66
N SER A 34 11.26 -8.39 -15.20
CA SER A 34 11.88 -8.13 -16.50
C SER A 34 12.47 -9.41 -17.10
N VAL A 35 12.80 -9.37 -18.40
CA VAL A 35 13.56 -10.43 -19.10
C VAL A 35 14.91 -10.68 -18.43
N TRP A 36 15.58 -9.63 -17.95
CA TRP A 36 16.87 -9.74 -17.25
C TRP A 36 16.78 -10.56 -15.95
N ALA A 37 15.68 -10.45 -15.20
CA ALA A 37 15.47 -11.25 -14.00
C ALA A 37 15.30 -12.74 -14.35
N VAL A 38 14.62 -13.02 -15.47
CA VAL A 38 14.45 -14.39 -15.99
C VAL A 38 15.79 -14.95 -16.47
N ALA A 39 16.58 -14.16 -17.21
CA ALA A 39 17.92 -14.55 -17.66
C ALA A 39 18.85 -14.87 -16.48
N ALA A 40 18.93 -13.99 -15.48
CA ALA A 40 19.74 -14.23 -14.28
C ALA A 40 19.29 -15.49 -13.51
N THR A 41 17.99 -15.81 -13.52
CA THR A 41 17.47 -17.03 -12.90
C THR A 41 17.88 -18.27 -13.69
N ILE A 42 17.78 -18.23 -15.03
CA ILE A 42 18.21 -19.32 -15.91
C ILE A 42 19.72 -19.56 -15.77
N GLU A 43 20.53 -18.51 -15.73
CA GLU A 43 21.97 -18.62 -15.49
C GLU A 43 22.27 -19.21 -14.11
N SER A 44 21.53 -18.79 -13.07
CA SER A 44 21.65 -19.34 -11.72
C SER A 44 21.25 -20.82 -11.62
N LEU A 45 20.41 -21.31 -12.54
CA LEU A 45 20.07 -22.74 -12.69
C LEU A 45 21.19 -23.53 -13.39
N GLY A 46 22.28 -22.86 -13.79
CA GLY A 46 23.45 -23.49 -14.41
C GLY A 46 23.33 -23.66 -15.92
N ILE A 47 22.32 -23.05 -16.55
CA ILE A 47 22.13 -23.08 -18.01
C ILE A 47 22.97 -21.95 -18.62
N ARG A 48 23.85 -22.31 -19.54
CA ARG A 48 24.72 -21.38 -20.29
C ARG A 48 24.22 -21.27 -21.73
N ASP A 49 24.76 -20.32 -22.50
CA ASP A 49 24.36 -20.10 -23.90
C ASP A 49 24.49 -21.37 -24.76
N ILE A 50 25.50 -22.19 -24.49
CA ILE A 50 25.68 -23.46 -25.21
C ILE A 50 24.55 -24.44 -24.90
N ASP A 51 24.09 -24.47 -23.65
CA ASP A 51 23.03 -25.36 -23.16
C ASP A 51 21.66 -24.85 -23.66
N ALA A 52 21.46 -23.52 -23.73
CA ALA A 52 20.29 -22.90 -24.36
C ALA A 52 20.14 -23.30 -25.85
N LYS A 53 21.26 -23.45 -26.55
CA LYS A 53 21.29 -23.85 -27.97
C LYS A 53 21.10 -25.34 -28.17
N THR A 54 21.76 -26.18 -27.38
CA THR A 54 21.70 -27.64 -27.55
C THR A 54 20.38 -28.23 -27.02
N ASP A 55 19.87 -27.69 -25.92
CA ASP A 55 18.79 -28.35 -25.16
C ASP A 55 17.44 -27.68 -25.43
N PHE A 56 17.43 -26.39 -25.80
CA PHE A 56 16.20 -25.61 -26.02
C PHE A 56 16.11 -24.97 -27.42
N GLY A 57 17.18 -24.99 -28.22
CA GLY A 57 17.18 -24.47 -29.59
C GLY A 57 17.27 -22.94 -29.71
N PHE A 58 17.66 -22.23 -28.65
CA PHE A 58 17.79 -20.77 -28.63
C PHE A 58 19.25 -20.34 -28.84
N GLU A 59 19.50 -19.16 -29.44
CA GLU A 59 20.87 -18.72 -29.73
C GLU A 59 21.65 -18.30 -28.49
N SER A 60 20.95 -17.84 -27.45
CA SER A 60 21.52 -17.44 -26.16
C SER A 60 20.54 -17.70 -25.00
N VAL A 61 21.05 -17.63 -23.77
CA VAL A 61 20.22 -17.62 -22.55
C VAL A 61 19.26 -16.44 -22.55
N PHE A 62 19.64 -15.32 -23.16
CA PHE A 62 18.79 -14.15 -23.25
C PHE A 62 17.57 -14.39 -24.16
N ASP A 63 17.78 -15.04 -25.31
CA ASP A 63 16.68 -15.39 -26.23
C ASP A 63 15.72 -16.40 -25.59
N LEU A 64 16.27 -17.38 -24.86
CA LEU A 64 15.49 -18.32 -24.05
C LEU A 64 14.67 -17.57 -22.97
N ALA A 65 15.29 -16.60 -22.31
CA ALA A 65 14.65 -15.80 -21.27
C ALA A 65 13.51 -14.92 -21.79
N GLU A 66 13.59 -14.40 -23.02
CA GLU A 66 12.51 -13.63 -23.62
C GLU A 66 11.23 -14.47 -23.78
N ASP A 67 11.38 -15.71 -24.24
CA ASP A 67 10.23 -16.58 -24.49
C ASP A 67 9.67 -17.18 -23.19
N VAL A 68 10.53 -17.52 -22.22
CA VAL A 68 10.09 -17.84 -20.85
C VAL A 68 9.34 -16.66 -20.25
N PHE A 69 9.85 -15.44 -20.36
CA PHE A 69 9.20 -14.23 -19.85
C PHE A 69 7.81 -14.00 -20.47
N LYS A 70 7.68 -14.14 -21.80
CA LYS A 70 6.38 -14.02 -22.50
C LYS A 70 5.39 -15.06 -21.99
N LYS A 71 5.83 -16.30 -21.80
CA LYS A 71 4.96 -17.40 -21.31
C LYS A 71 4.52 -17.18 -19.87
N LEU A 72 5.42 -16.73 -18.99
CA LEU A 72 5.10 -16.38 -17.61
C LEU A 72 4.13 -15.19 -17.53
N LYS A 73 4.37 -14.12 -18.30
CA LYS A 73 3.45 -12.97 -18.37
C LYS A 73 2.08 -13.36 -18.90
N LYS A 74 2.02 -14.23 -19.91
CA LYS A 74 0.76 -14.77 -20.41
C LYS A 74 0.06 -15.62 -19.35
N HIS A 75 0.78 -16.50 -18.64
CA HIS A 75 0.19 -17.30 -17.56
C HIS A 75 -0.39 -16.43 -16.43
N VAL A 76 0.34 -15.39 -16.01
CA VAL A 76 -0.14 -14.42 -15.00
C VAL A 76 -1.36 -13.64 -15.52
N ARG A 77 -1.36 -13.23 -16.79
CA ARG A 77 -2.49 -12.53 -17.41
C ARG A 77 -3.70 -13.45 -17.54
N ASP A 78 -3.54 -14.66 -18.05
CA ASP A 78 -4.61 -15.64 -18.22
C ASP A 78 -5.18 -16.08 -16.85
N LYS A 79 -4.35 -16.11 -15.80
CA LYS A 79 -4.82 -16.32 -14.42
C LYS A 79 -5.59 -15.11 -13.89
N ALA A 80 -5.12 -13.89 -14.15
CA ALA A 80 -5.84 -12.66 -13.80
C ALA A 80 -7.14 -12.49 -14.60
N GLU A 81 -7.18 -12.93 -15.85
CA GLU A 81 -8.37 -12.98 -16.70
C GLU A 81 -9.32 -14.08 -16.23
N LYS A 82 -8.86 -15.29 -15.87
CA LYS A 82 -9.72 -16.32 -15.27
C LYS A 82 -10.25 -15.95 -13.88
N GLU A 83 -9.48 -15.21 -13.09
CA GLU A 83 -9.91 -14.66 -11.80
C GLU A 83 -10.79 -13.40 -11.98
N GLY A 84 -10.65 -12.67 -13.10
CA GLY A 84 -11.47 -11.52 -13.49
C GLY A 84 -12.74 -11.86 -14.31
N GLU A 85 -12.76 -13.03 -14.96
CA GLU A 85 -13.90 -13.66 -15.67
C GLU A 85 -14.75 -14.53 -14.74
N LYS A 86 -14.37 -14.65 -13.46
CA LYS A 86 -15.41 -14.52 -12.45
C LYS A 86 -15.93 -13.09 -12.58
N GLU A 87 -16.79 -12.90 -13.58
CA GLU A 87 -17.78 -11.85 -13.56
C GLU A 87 -18.25 -11.82 -12.12
N VAL A 88 -17.90 -10.73 -11.43
CA VAL A 88 -18.75 -10.24 -10.38
C VAL A 88 -20.02 -9.88 -11.12
N LYS A 89 -20.83 -10.90 -11.44
CA LYS A 89 -22.25 -10.76 -11.38
C LYS A 89 -22.43 -10.15 -10.01
N LEU A 90 -22.78 -8.87 -9.99
CA LEU A 90 -23.46 -8.25 -8.88
C LEU A 90 -24.81 -8.97 -8.72
N GLU A 91 -24.79 -10.29 -8.52
CA GLU A 91 -25.71 -10.90 -7.61
C GLU A 91 -25.48 -10.12 -6.32
N LEU A 92 -26.54 -9.57 -5.75
CA LEU A 92 -26.50 -9.01 -4.40
C LEU A 92 -26.11 -10.16 -3.46
N GLY A 93 -24.82 -10.46 -3.44
CA GLY A 93 -24.21 -11.54 -2.70
C GLY A 93 -24.42 -11.21 -1.24
N ASP A 94 -25.03 -12.19 -0.57
CA ASP A 94 -25.36 -12.26 0.84
C ASP A 94 -24.72 -11.14 1.68
N VAL A 95 -25.55 -10.24 2.20
CA VAL A 95 -25.12 -9.05 2.97
C VAL A 95 -24.13 -9.45 4.07
N SER A 96 -24.25 -10.68 4.59
CA SER A 96 -23.35 -11.33 5.54
C SER A 96 -21.91 -11.46 5.03
N GLU A 97 -21.70 -11.91 3.78
CA GLU A 97 -20.38 -12.12 3.19
C GLU A 97 -19.69 -10.78 2.88
N SER A 98 -20.47 -9.81 2.38
CA SER A 98 -20.02 -8.42 2.22
C SER A 98 -19.67 -7.77 3.56
N PHE A 99 -20.44 -8.02 4.63
CA PHE A 99 -20.12 -7.57 5.99
C PHE A 99 -18.84 -8.20 6.52
N LYS A 100 -18.64 -9.49 6.29
CA LYS A 100 -17.45 -10.23 6.71
C LYS A 100 -16.20 -9.73 5.99
N LEU A 101 -16.31 -9.47 4.69
CA LEU A 101 -15.25 -8.88 3.88
C LEU A 101 -14.96 -7.43 4.33
N PHE A 102 -16.01 -6.65 4.61
CA PHE A 102 -15.89 -5.31 5.18
C PHE A 102 -15.13 -5.34 6.50
N PHE A 103 -15.53 -6.17 7.48
CA PHE A 103 -14.84 -6.27 8.76
C PHE A 103 -13.39 -6.75 8.64
N LYS A 104 -13.09 -7.67 7.71
CA LYS A 104 -11.71 -8.12 7.46
C LYS A 104 -10.83 -6.97 6.95
N HIS A 105 -11.32 -6.18 6.00
CA HIS A 105 -10.56 -5.07 5.41
C HIS A 105 -10.59 -3.80 6.29
N PHE A 106 -11.70 -3.54 6.97
CA PHE A 106 -11.87 -2.48 7.96
C PHE A 106 -11.00 -2.75 9.18
N GLY A 107 -10.93 -3.98 9.69
CA GLY A 107 -10.06 -4.38 10.80
C GLY A 107 -8.57 -4.18 10.49
N MET A 108 -8.13 -4.50 9.26
CA MET A 108 -6.79 -4.12 8.81
C MET A 108 -6.61 -2.59 8.73
N GLY A 109 -7.65 -1.84 8.36
CA GLY A 109 -7.66 -0.36 8.42
C GLY A 109 -7.59 0.20 9.85
N VAL A 110 -8.21 -0.47 10.83
CA VAL A 110 -8.15 -0.11 12.25
C VAL A 110 -6.72 -0.27 12.79
N LEU A 111 -5.96 -1.27 12.31
CA LEU A 111 -4.54 -1.42 12.62
C LEU A 111 -3.70 -0.20 12.18
N PHE A 112 -4.04 0.44 11.06
CA PHE A 112 -3.41 1.72 10.66
C PHE A 112 -3.80 2.90 11.58
N THR A 113 -4.85 2.74 12.39
CA THR A 113 -5.30 3.74 13.37
C THR A 113 -4.66 3.50 14.75
N MET A 114 -3.95 2.39 14.96
CA MET A 114 -3.23 2.10 16.22
C MET A 114 -2.28 3.21 16.67
N PRO A 115 -1.51 3.88 15.78
CA PRO A 115 -0.69 5.02 16.18
C PRO A 115 -1.53 6.16 16.79
N MET A 116 -2.70 6.46 16.23
CA MET A 116 -3.62 7.45 16.79
C MET A 116 -4.21 7.02 18.12
N ILE A 117 -4.63 5.76 18.25
CA ILE A 117 -5.14 5.22 19.52
C ILE A 117 -4.06 5.34 20.59
N SER A 118 -2.81 5.03 20.25
CA SER A 118 -1.66 5.18 21.16
C SER A 118 -1.42 6.64 21.57
N GLN A 119 -1.65 7.60 20.67
CA GLN A 119 -1.58 9.03 20.99
C GLN A 119 -2.69 9.44 21.95
N ILE A 120 -3.92 8.97 21.76
CA ILE A 120 -5.05 9.25 22.66
C ILE A 120 -4.80 8.65 24.05
N VAL A 121 -4.31 7.41 24.12
CA VAL A 121 -3.96 6.75 25.38
C VAL A 121 -2.83 7.51 26.09
N ALA A 122 -1.79 7.93 25.34
CA ALA A 122 -0.71 8.75 25.88
C ALA A 122 -1.23 10.11 26.40
N ILE A 123 -2.14 10.76 25.68
CA ILE A 123 -2.80 12.00 26.13
C ILE A 123 -3.48 11.81 27.49
N ILE A 124 -4.23 10.72 27.65
CA ILE A 124 -4.96 10.41 28.89
C ILE A 124 -3.98 10.10 30.02
N ILE A 125 -2.96 9.28 29.78
CA ILE A 125 -1.98 8.87 30.80
C ILE A 125 -1.09 10.02 31.24
N PHE A 126 -0.59 10.83 30.30
CA PHE A 126 0.32 11.93 30.60
C PHE A 126 -0.40 13.22 30.98
N GLU A 127 -1.74 13.22 30.94
CA GLU A 127 -2.62 14.34 31.30
C GLU A 127 -2.24 15.69 30.66
N TYR A 128 -1.42 15.70 29.60
CA TYR A 128 -0.93 16.95 29.01
C TYR A 128 -2.06 17.72 28.31
N ALA A 129 -3.14 17.04 27.91
CA ALA A 129 -4.35 17.69 27.42
C ALA A 129 -5.26 18.21 28.56
N LEU A 130 -5.19 17.66 29.78
CA LEU A 130 -5.92 18.21 30.93
C LEU A 130 -5.39 19.60 31.31
N TRP A 131 -4.13 19.91 31.04
CA TRP A 131 -3.57 21.25 31.20
C TRP A 131 -4.28 22.31 30.35
N ALA A 132 -4.84 21.93 29.21
CA ALA A 132 -5.64 22.81 28.38
C ALA A 132 -6.96 23.20 29.09
N TRP A 133 -7.57 22.26 29.83
CA TRP A 133 -8.80 22.49 30.60
C TRP A 133 -8.65 23.59 31.67
N PHE A 134 -7.45 23.76 32.23
CA PHE A 134 -7.17 24.84 33.20
C PHE A 134 -7.11 26.24 32.57
N ARG A 135 -6.96 26.37 31.25
CA ARG A 135 -6.81 27.68 30.57
C ARG A 135 -7.91 27.97 29.55
N PHE A 136 -8.61 26.94 29.05
CA PHE A 136 -9.70 27.11 28.10
C PHE A 136 -11.06 27.10 28.79
N ASN A 137 -11.95 28.00 28.35
CA ASN A 137 -13.35 27.89 28.74
C ASN A 137 -14.04 26.73 28.00
N VAL A 138 -15.19 26.29 28.51
CA VAL A 138 -15.95 25.15 27.96
C VAL A 138 -16.26 25.32 26.47
N ALA A 139 -16.56 26.54 26.02
CA ALA A 139 -16.85 26.84 24.62
C ALA A 139 -15.61 26.71 23.72
N GLN A 140 -14.44 27.14 24.18
CA GLN A 140 -13.16 26.96 23.48
C GLN A 140 -12.79 25.48 23.38
N ALA A 141 -12.93 24.73 24.48
CA ALA A 141 -12.69 23.28 24.49
C ALA A 141 -13.60 22.55 23.50
N THR A 142 -14.88 22.94 23.43
CA THR A 142 -15.84 22.39 22.46
C THR A 142 -15.42 22.69 21.03
N MET A 143 -15.00 23.92 20.73
CA MET A 143 -14.55 24.28 19.38
C MET A 143 -13.26 23.56 18.96
N ILE A 144 -12.34 23.35 19.89
CA ILE A 144 -11.14 22.53 19.67
C ILE A 144 -11.56 21.09 19.35
N ALA A 145 -12.46 20.50 20.13
CA ALA A 145 -12.97 19.15 19.91
C ALA A 145 -13.66 19.01 18.54
N MET A 146 -14.50 19.97 18.15
CA MET A 146 -15.13 20.01 16.84
C MET A 146 -14.12 20.09 15.69
N GLY A 147 -13.07 20.91 15.85
CA GLY A 147 -11.95 20.98 14.91
C GLY A 147 -11.20 19.65 14.79
N THR A 148 -10.94 18.97 15.91
CA THR A 148 -10.30 17.65 15.94
C THR A 148 -11.14 16.58 15.25
N ILE A 149 -12.44 16.49 15.56
CA ILE A 149 -13.37 15.54 14.93
C ILE A 149 -13.43 15.79 13.42
N GLY A 150 -13.57 17.06 13.01
CA GLY A 150 -13.53 17.44 11.61
C GLY A 150 -12.25 16.99 10.92
N ALA A 151 -11.09 17.17 11.57
CA ALA A 151 -9.80 16.77 11.01
C ALA A 151 -9.75 15.26 10.75
N PHE A 152 -10.24 14.45 11.69
CA PHE A 152 -10.30 12.99 11.53
C PHE A 152 -11.24 12.56 10.41
N ILE A 153 -12.43 13.17 10.31
CA ILE A 153 -13.39 12.84 9.25
C ILE A 153 -12.81 13.17 7.88
N ILE A 154 -12.23 14.37 7.71
CA ILE A 154 -11.73 14.84 6.41
C ILE A 154 -10.46 14.12 6.00
N THR A 155 -9.53 13.87 6.94
CA THR A 155 -8.24 13.23 6.60
C THR A 155 -8.29 11.71 6.57
N GLY A 156 -9.26 11.07 7.23
CA GLY A 156 -9.36 9.62 7.37
C GLY A 156 -9.29 8.85 6.04
N GLY A 157 -10.04 9.30 5.03
CA GLY A 157 -10.03 8.65 3.71
C GLY A 157 -8.66 8.73 3.02
N PHE A 158 -8.00 9.88 3.08
CA PHE A 158 -6.66 10.04 2.48
C PHE A 158 -5.61 9.19 3.19
N ILE A 159 -5.69 9.06 4.51
CA ILE A 159 -4.80 8.21 5.30
C ILE A 159 -4.94 6.74 4.86
N GLN A 160 -6.17 6.26 4.66
CA GLN A 160 -6.41 4.89 4.19
C GLN A 160 -5.89 4.65 2.78
N VAL A 161 -6.09 5.60 1.87
CA VAL A 161 -5.59 5.53 0.49
C VAL A 161 -4.06 5.56 0.47
N LEU A 162 -3.43 6.45 1.24
CA LEU A 162 -1.97 6.50 1.41
C LEU A 162 -1.44 5.16 1.92
N GLY A 163 -2.01 4.63 3.00
CA GLY A 163 -1.61 3.34 3.54
C GLY A 163 -1.64 2.23 2.50
N ARG A 164 -2.75 2.10 1.75
CA ARG A 164 -2.86 1.05 0.71
C ARG A 164 -1.89 1.22 -0.46
N LEU A 165 -1.82 2.41 -1.05
CA LEU A 165 -0.99 2.65 -2.24
C LEU A 165 0.50 2.60 -1.93
N VAL A 166 0.91 3.24 -0.83
CA VAL A 166 2.32 3.30 -0.43
C VAL A 166 2.79 1.93 0.00
N SER A 167 2.04 1.21 0.85
CA SER A 167 2.43 -0.15 1.26
C SER A 167 2.48 -1.11 0.06
N LYS A 168 1.59 -0.97 -0.92
CA LYS A 168 1.64 -1.78 -2.16
C LYS A 168 2.90 -1.52 -2.96
N TYR A 169 3.16 -0.26 -3.33
CA TYR A 169 4.31 0.07 -4.19
C TYR A 169 5.66 -0.07 -3.49
N MET A 170 5.72 0.20 -2.19
CA MET A 170 6.87 -0.17 -1.37
C MET A 170 7.03 -1.69 -1.31
N GLY A 171 5.92 -2.43 -1.20
CA GLY A 171 5.80 -3.88 -1.34
C GLY A 171 6.55 -4.43 -2.56
N GLU A 172 6.29 -3.82 -3.72
CA GLU A 172 6.84 -4.15 -5.04
C GLU A 172 8.24 -3.54 -5.30
N SER A 173 8.88 -2.93 -4.29
CA SER A 173 10.18 -2.22 -4.41
C SER A 173 10.17 -1.07 -5.44
N ASN A 174 8.98 -0.56 -5.80
CA ASN A 174 8.80 0.53 -6.75
C ASN A 174 8.68 1.88 -6.03
N TYR A 175 9.83 2.40 -5.58
CA TYR A 175 9.91 3.66 -4.83
C TYR A 175 9.41 4.87 -5.62
N PHE A 176 9.59 4.88 -6.94
CA PHE A 176 9.12 5.97 -7.79
C PHE A 176 7.59 6.08 -7.77
N LEU A 177 6.90 4.94 -7.89
CA LEU A 177 5.44 4.90 -7.91
C LEU A 177 4.84 5.14 -6.52
N SER A 178 5.53 4.70 -5.46
CA SER A 178 5.24 5.06 -4.07
C SER A 178 5.27 6.58 -3.86
N TRP A 179 6.37 7.24 -4.24
CA TRP A 179 6.52 8.69 -4.14
C TRP A 179 5.48 9.46 -4.97
N LYS A 180 5.21 8.99 -6.20
CA LYS A 180 4.18 9.58 -7.06
C LYS A 180 2.80 9.48 -6.42
N SER A 181 2.50 8.36 -5.75
CA SER A 181 1.24 8.16 -5.03
C SER A 181 1.11 9.06 -3.81
N ILE A 182 2.19 9.21 -3.03
CA ILE A 182 2.24 10.15 -1.90
C ILE A 182 1.94 11.58 -2.38
N LYS A 183 2.65 12.04 -3.42
CA LYS A 183 2.41 13.38 -3.99
C LYS A 183 0.97 13.53 -4.45
N ALA A 184 0.43 12.56 -5.19
CA ALA A 184 -0.92 12.65 -5.72
C ALA A 184 -1.94 12.82 -4.59
N VAL A 185 -1.87 11.97 -3.56
CA VAL A 185 -2.81 12.04 -2.43
C VAL A 185 -2.67 13.36 -1.65
N ILE A 186 -1.44 13.77 -1.34
CA ILE A 186 -1.20 15.02 -0.60
C ILE A 186 -1.66 16.25 -1.39
N TYR A 187 -1.46 16.23 -2.71
CA TYR A 187 -1.87 17.32 -3.60
C TYR A 187 -3.40 17.49 -3.65
N PHE A 188 -4.18 16.43 -3.42
CA PHE A 188 -5.63 16.54 -3.26
C PHE A 188 -6.05 16.85 -1.81
N ALA A 189 -5.38 16.26 -0.83
CA ALA A 189 -5.75 16.39 0.58
C ALA A 189 -5.57 17.81 1.11
N ILE A 190 -4.44 18.47 0.81
CA ILE A 190 -4.13 19.81 1.34
C ILE A 190 -5.15 20.85 0.86
N PRO A 191 -5.43 20.99 -0.45
CA PRO A 191 -6.45 21.94 -0.92
C PRO A 191 -7.84 21.64 -0.37
N LEU A 192 -8.21 20.37 -0.18
CA LEU A 192 -9.51 20.03 0.40
C LEU A 192 -9.60 20.48 1.87
N VAL A 193 -8.59 20.21 2.69
CA VAL A 193 -8.54 20.65 4.09
C VAL A 193 -8.63 22.18 4.16
N LEU A 194 -7.82 22.89 3.39
CA LEU A 194 -7.84 24.35 3.37
C LEU A 194 -9.17 24.90 2.82
N GLY A 195 -9.74 24.27 1.80
CA GLY A 195 -11.02 24.63 1.22
C GLY A 195 -12.18 24.48 2.21
N ILE A 196 -12.20 23.39 2.98
CA ILE A 196 -13.20 23.17 4.03
C ILE A 196 -13.03 24.19 5.16
N ALA A 197 -11.79 24.46 5.59
CA ALA A 197 -11.54 25.48 6.61
C ALA A 197 -12.01 26.87 6.15
N ALA A 198 -11.71 27.24 4.90
CA ALA A 198 -12.17 28.49 4.30
C ALA A 198 -13.69 28.54 4.18
N LEU A 199 -14.34 27.45 3.77
CA LEU A 199 -15.79 27.35 3.67
C LEU A 199 -16.46 27.57 5.03
N ILE A 200 -15.98 26.90 6.08
CA ILE A 200 -16.50 27.06 7.45
C ILE A 200 -16.31 28.51 7.92
N PHE A 201 -15.16 29.11 7.64
CA PHE A 201 -14.89 30.50 8.00
C PHE A 201 -15.86 31.46 7.29
N VAL A 202 -16.07 31.31 5.98
CA VAL A 202 -16.98 32.14 5.19
C VAL A 202 -18.42 31.97 5.67
N ILE A 203 -18.87 30.74 5.90
CA ILE A 203 -20.21 30.46 6.44
C ILE A 203 -20.40 31.18 7.78
N ASN A 204 -19.40 31.17 8.68
CA ASN A 204 -19.52 31.87 9.95
C ASN A 204 -19.52 33.40 9.82
N VAL A 205 -18.89 33.96 8.78
CA VAL A 205 -18.95 35.40 8.52
C VAL A 205 -20.34 35.82 8.02
N VAL A 206 -20.96 35.00 7.16
CA VAL A 206 -22.30 35.27 6.63
C VAL A 206 -23.39 34.98 7.67
N LEU A 207 -23.22 33.90 8.43
CA LEU A 207 -24.13 33.42 9.47
C LEU A 207 -23.32 33.26 10.77
N PRO A 208 -23.24 34.28 11.63
CA PRO A 208 -22.41 34.25 12.84
C PRO A 208 -23.01 33.35 13.91
N PHE A 209 -22.82 32.03 13.75
CA PHE A 209 -23.19 31.01 14.72
C PHE A 209 -22.35 31.11 16.00
N TYR A 210 -21.06 31.44 15.85
CA TYR A 210 -20.12 31.58 16.96
C TYR A 210 -19.27 32.85 16.85
N PRO A 211 -18.77 33.38 17.99
CA PRO A 211 -17.80 34.47 17.99
C PRO A 211 -16.59 34.14 17.11
N GLN A 212 -16.17 35.08 16.28
CA GLN A 212 -15.12 34.85 15.27
C GLN A 212 -13.84 34.26 15.87
N ARG A 213 -13.43 34.75 17.05
CA ARG A 213 -12.24 34.27 17.76
C ARG A 213 -12.33 32.76 18.09
N MET A 214 -13.51 32.24 18.38
CA MET A 214 -13.72 30.82 18.71
C MET A 214 -13.61 29.93 17.47
N ILE A 215 -14.21 30.34 16.35
CA ILE A 215 -14.09 29.63 15.08
C ILE A 215 -12.64 29.59 14.62
N THR A 216 -11.90 30.71 14.71
CA THR A 216 -10.48 30.74 14.34
C THR A 216 -9.65 29.76 15.17
N ILE A 217 -9.93 29.61 16.48
CA ILE A 217 -9.27 28.60 17.32
C ILE A 217 -9.58 27.20 16.79
N GLY A 218 -10.85 26.84 16.60
CA GLY A 218 -11.24 25.52 16.09
C GLY A 218 -10.63 25.20 14.73
N LEU A 219 -10.62 26.16 13.80
CA LEU A 219 -10.03 26.00 12.48
C LEU A 219 -8.50 25.87 12.53
N THR A 220 -7.84 26.58 13.44
CA THR A 220 -6.39 26.43 13.64
C THR A 220 -6.05 25.00 14.06
N TYR A 221 -6.78 24.46 15.04
CA TYR A 221 -6.60 23.07 15.46
C TYR A 221 -6.94 22.08 14.35
N PHE A 222 -8.03 22.30 13.62
CA PHE A 222 -8.42 21.48 12.47
C PHE A 222 -7.29 21.37 11.43
N ILE A 223 -6.68 22.49 11.04
CA ILE A 223 -5.59 22.52 10.04
C ILE A 223 -4.34 21.85 10.59
N LEU A 224 -3.94 22.15 11.82
CA LEU A 224 -2.74 21.60 12.43
C LEU A 224 -2.84 20.08 12.62
N ILE A 225 -3.97 19.60 13.16
CA ILE A 225 -4.21 18.17 13.36
C ILE A 225 -4.29 17.45 12.01
N SER A 226 -4.98 18.02 11.02
CA SER A 226 -5.03 17.45 9.67
C SER A 226 -3.64 17.31 9.04
N SER A 227 -2.80 18.33 9.21
CA SER A 227 -1.42 18.32 8.70
C SER A 227 -0.56 17.30 9.42
N MET A 228 -0.69 17.19 10.74
CA MET A 228 -0.01 16.18 11.55
C MET A 228 -0.41 14.77 11.12
N MET A 229 -1.71 14.52 10.95
CA MET A 229 -2.28 13.24 10.52
C MET A 229 -1.78 12.80 9.15
N LEU A 230 -1.83 13.69 8.15
CA LEU A 230 -1.35 13.38 6.80
C LEU A 230 0.15 13.10 6.80
N SER A 231 0.93 13.87 7.56
CA SER A 231 2.38 13.65 7.69
C SER A 231 2.70 12.31 8.36
N ALA A 232 1.98 11.98 9.44
CA ALA A 232 2.13 10.70 10.14
C ALA A 232 1.77 9.52 9.25
N ALA A 233 0.72 9.65 8.42
CA ALA A 233 0.33 8.61 7.48
C ALA A 233 1.41 8.34 6.42
N VAL A 234 2.02 9.39 5.87
CA VAL A 234 3.14 9.25 4.92
C VAL A 234 4.35 8.56 5.58
N LEU A 235 4.72 9.00 6.79
CA LEU A 235 5.81 8.41 7.54
C LEU A 235 5.57 6.94 7.83
N TYR A 236 4.41 6.60 8.41
CA TYR A 236 4.07 5.23 8.79
C TYR A 236 4.02 4.29 7.60
N ALA A 237 3.37 4.71 6.50
CA ALA A 237 3.26 3.88 5.30
C ALA A 237 4.63 3.67 4.62
N SER A 238 5.57 4.60 4.78
CA SER A 238 6.93 4.49 4.26
C SER A 238 7.85 3.67 5.17
N SER A 239 7.66 3.74 6.49
CA SER A 239 8.53 3.08 7.49
C SER A 239 8.23 1.60 7.71
N GLN A 240 7.10 1.08 7.22
CA GLN A 240 6.65 -0.30 7.46
C GLN A 240 7.57 -1.38 6.86
N LYS A 241 8.65 -1.00 6.16
CA LYS A 241 9.72 -1.88 5.67
C LYS A 241 11.12 -1.62 6.25
N MET A 242 11.32 -0.64 7.15
CA MET A 242 12.62 -0.48 7.83
C MET A 242 12.77 -1.37 9.08
N VAL A 243 11.70 -2.08 9.48
CA VAL A 243 11.65 -2.90 10.70
C VAL A 243 11.46 -4.40 10.39
N ILE A 244 11.69 -4.81 9.14
CA ILE A 244 11.76 -6.24 8.76
C ILE A 244 13.11 -6.47 8.08
#